data_AF-A0A5I3B511-F1
#
_entry.id   AF-A0A5I3B511-F1
#
_cell.length_a   1.000
_cell.length_b   1.000
_cell.length_c   1.000
_cell.angle_alpha   90.00
_cell.angle_beta   90.00
_cell.angle_gamma   90.00
#
_symmetry.space_group_name_H-M   'P 1'
#
loop_
_entity.id
_entity.type
_entity.pdbx_description
1 polymer ?
#
loop_
_entity_poly.entity_id
_entity_poly.type
_entity_poly.pdbx_seq_one_letter_code
_entity_poly.pdbx_strand_id
1 'polypeptide(L)'
;MFKERMTPEELANLTGYSRQTINKWVRKEGWATSPKPGVQGGKARLVHVNEQVREYIRSAERSVDHHADTFTPASNASLEALLMTLAKEMTSSEQKQFTSLLVREGITGLLQRLGIRDSK
;
A
#
# COMPACT_ATOMS: atom_id res chain seq x y z
N MET A 1 -20.10 3.51 -11.87
CA MET A 1 -19.56 4.03 -13.14
C MET A 1 -19.00 5.42 -12.89
N PHE A 2 -17.78 5.71 -13.36
CA PHE A 2 -17.17 7.04 -13.19
C PHE A 2 -17.89 8.10 -14.04
N LYS A 3 -18.15 9.28 -13.46
CA LYS A 3 -18.66 10.44 -14.20
C LYS A 3 -17.51 11.09 -14.98
N GLU A 4 -17.81 11.86 -16.03
CA GLU A 4 -16.79 12.57 -16.83
C GLU A 4 -15.96 13.57 -16.00
N ARG A 5 -16.59 14.19 -14.99
CA ARG A 5 -15.94 15.10 -14.04
C ARG A 5 -16.35 14.74 -12.63
N MET A 6 -15.37 14.59 -11.75
CA MET A 6 -15.59 14.20 -10.35
C MET A 6 -14.74 15.03 -9.41
N THR A 7 -15.25 15.33 -8.22
CA THR A 7 -14.42 15.89 -7.15
C THR A 7 -13.44 14.84 -6.63
N PRO A 8 -12.29 15.25 -6.06
CA PRO A 8 -11.39 14.35 -5.36
C PRO A 8 -12.06 13.56 -4.23
N GLU A 9 -13.11 14.11 -3.63
CA GLU A 9 -13.91 13.47 -2.59
C GLU A 9 -14.85 12.39 -3.14
N GLU A 10 -15.51 12.64 -4.28
CA GLU A 10 -16.29 11.60 -4.95
C GLU A 10 -15.39 10.46 -5.47
N LEU A 11 -14.19 10.78 -5.96
CA LEU A 11 -13.20 9.77 -6.34
C LEU A 11 -12.75 8.93 -5.14
N ALA A 12 -12.49 9.57 -4.00
CA ALA A 12 -12.16 8.88 -2.76
C ALA A 12 -13.26 7.89 -2.35
N ASN A 13 -14.53 8.33 -2.37
CA ASN A 13 -15.66 7.48 -2.00
C ASN A 13 -15.86 6.29 -2.95
N LEU A 14 -15.57 6.46 -4.25
CA LEU A 14 -15.70 5.37 -5.22
C LEU A 14 -14.57 4.36 -5.17
N THR A 15 -13.36 4.80 -4.83
CA THR A 15 -12.14 3.99 -4.94
C THR A 15 -11.62 3.48 -3.60
N GLY A 16 -12.20 3.94 -2.49
CA GLY A 16 -11.77 3.59 -1.13
C GLY A 16 -10.50 4.31 -0.66
N TYR A 17 -9.84 5.08 -1.52
CA TYR A 17 -8.66 5.86 -1.16
C TYR A 17 -9.02 7.15 -0.43
N SER A 18 -8.09 7.66 0.38
CA SER A 18 -8.26 8.97 1.00
C SER A 18 -8.28 10.10 -0.04
N ARG A 19 -9.04 11.17 0.24
CA ARG A 19 -9.03 12.41 -0.54
C ARG A 19 -7.62 12.98 -0.74
N GLN A 20 -6.74 12.80 0.25
CA GLN A 20 -5.35 13.24 0.19
C GLN A 20 -4.54 12.45 -0.84
N THR A 21 -4.76 11.13 -0.91
CA THR A 21 -4.14 10.25 -1.90
C THR A 21 -4.56 10.66 -3.32
N ILE A 22 -5.86 10.87 -3.55
CA ILE A 22 -6.37 11.34 -4.84
C ILE A 22 -5.74 12.69 -5.22
N ASN A 23 -5.68 13.64 -4.28
CA ASN A 23 -5.04 14.95 -4.52
C ASN A 23 -3.54 14.86 -4.79
N LYS A 24 -2.86 13.85 -4.25
CA LYS A 24 -1.45 13.57 -4.55
C LYS A 24 -1.31 13.05 -5.98
N TRP A 25 -2.16 12.12 -6.41
CA TRP A 25 -2.16 11.60 -7.78
C TRP A 25 -2.49 12.68 -8.81
N VAL A 26 -3.49 13.53 -8.54
CA VAL A 26 -3.81 14.68 -9.40
C VAL A 26 -2.58 15.55 -9.66
N ARG A 27 -1.75 15.79 -8.64
CA ARG A 27 -0.52 16.60 -8.79
C ARG A 27 0.61 15.81 -9.46
N LYS A 28 0.83 14.56 -9.04
CA LYS A 28 1.93 13.71 -9.51
C LYS A 28 1.78 13.33 -10.98
N GLU A 29 0.57 12.94 -11.37
CA GLU A 29 0.23 12.47 -12.71
C GLU A 29 -0.27 13.62 -13.61
N GLY A 30 -0.34 14.84 -13.10
CA GLY A 30 -0.75 16.03 -13.86
C GLY A 30 -2.18 15.96 -14.39
N TRP A 31 -3.11 15.33 -13.67
CA TRP A 31 -4.48 15.14 -14.15
C TRP A 31 -5.18 16.48 -14.40
N ALA A 32 -5.90 16.57 -15.52
CA ALA A 32 -6.63 17.76 -15.90
C ALA A 32 -7.72 18.08 -14.86
N THR A 33 -7.77 19.35 -14.43
CA THR A 33 -8.74 19.81 -13.43
C THR A 33 -9.38 21.13 -13.82
N SER A 34 -10.69 21.22 -13.66
CA SER A 34 -11.48 22.44 -13.87
C SER A 34 -11.98 23.03 -12.54
N PRO A 35 -12.16 24.36 -12.40
CA PRO A 35 -12.77 24.95 -11.23
C PRO A 35 -14.21 24.42 -11.04
N LYS A 36 -14.60 24.15 -9.80
CA LYS A 36 -15.98 23.78 -9.48
C LYS A 36 -16.85 25.06 -9.46
N PRO A 37 -17.91 25.15 -10.28
CA PRO A 37 -18.82 26.29 -10.25
C PRO A 37 -19.48 26.46 -8.87
N GLY A 38 -19.64 27.69 -8.39
CA GLY A 38 -20.39 27.99 -7.17
C GLY A 38 -19.65 27.85 -5.84
N VAL A 39 -18.33 27.63 -5.84
CA VAL A 39 -17.53 27.58 -4.60
C VAL A 39 -16.87 28.93 -4.32
N GLN A 40 -17.23 29.53 -3.18
CA GLN A 40 -16.65 30.78 -2.70
C GLN A 40 -15.12 30.67 -2.60
N GLY A 41 -14.41 31.47 -3.40
CA GLY A 41 -12.95 31.47 -3.46
C GLY A 41 -12.31 30.47 -4.44
N GLY A 42 -13.09 29.74 -5.25
CA GLY A 42 -12.58 28.95 -6.38
C GLY A 42 -11.62 27.79 -6.04
N LYS A 43 -11.47 27.45 -4.76
CA LYS A 43 -10.49 26.45 -4.27
C LYS A 43 -10.85 25.01 -4.64
N ALA A 44 -12.13 24.72 -4.87
CA ALA A 44 -12.58 23.39 -5.25
C ALA A 44 -12.38 23.14 -6.75
N ARG A 45 -11.79 21.98 -7.08
CA ARG A 45 -11.55 21.57 -8.46
C ARG A 45 -12.21 20.22 -8.75
N LEU A 46 -12.67 20.06 -9.98
CA LEU A 46 -13.17 18.82 -10.56
C LEU A 46 -12.08 18.20 -11.41
N VAL A 47 -11.76 16.94 -11.15
CA VAL A 47 -10.85 16.11 -11.94
C VAL A 47 -11.59 15.60 -13.16
N HIS A 48 -10.97 15.68 -14.34
CA HIS A 48 -11.48 15.09 -15.57
C HIS A 48 -11.13 13.61 -15.59
N VAL A 49 -12.14 12.75 -15.47
CA VAL A 49 -11.95 11.30 -15.33
C VAL A 49 -11.95 10.65 -16.71
N ASN A 50 -10.86 10.87 -17.44
CA ASN A 50 -10.58 10.26 -18.74
C ASN A 50 -10.08 8.80 -18.59
N GLU A 51 -9.82 8.13 -19.71
CA GLU A 51 -9.37 6.73 -19.68
C GLU A 51 -8.04 6.56 -18.93
N GLN A 52 -7.11 7.52 -19.04
CA GLN A 52 -5.85 7.49 -18.29
C GLN A 52 -6.08 7.50 -16.77
N VAL A 53 -6.99 8.35 -16.27
CA VAL A 53 -7.33 8.39 -14.83
C VAL A 53 -7.99 7.09 -14.39
N ARG A 54 -8.87 6.51 -15.23
CA ARG A 54 -9.54 5.23 -14.93
C ARG A 54 -8.58 4.05 -14.95
N GLU A 55 -7.67 4.01 -15.91
CA GLU A 55 -6.61 3.00 -16.01
C GLU A 55 -5.68 3.10 -14.80
N TYR A 56 -5.30 4.32 -14.40
CA TYR A 56 -4.45 4.55 -13.23
C TYR A 56 -5.13 4.14 -11.93
N ILE A 57 -6.42 4.44 -11.76
CA ILE A 57 -7.18 4.01 -10.59
C ILE A 57 -7.26 2.48 -10.55
N ARG A 58 -7.58 1.82 -11.69
CA ARG A 58 -7.63 0.35 -11.78
C ARG A 58 -6.26 -0.31 -11.58
N SER A 59 -5.18 0.32 -12.04
CA SER A 59 -3.83 -0.17 -11.78
C SER A 59 -3.45 0.05 -10.32
N ALA A 60 -3.86 1.17 -9.70
CA ALA A 60 -3.66 1.44 -8.29
C ALA A 60 -4.44 0.47 -7.40
N GLU A 61 -5.67 0.08 -7.75
CA GLU A 61 -6.46 -0.94 -7.03
C GLU A 61 -5.73 -2.29 -7.02
N ARG A 62 -5.25 -2.75 -8.19
CA ARG A 62 -4.37 -3.92 -8.30
C ARG A 62 -3.07 -3.76 -7.51
N SER A 63 -2.55 -2.53 -7.49
CA SER A 63 -1.35 -2.21 -6.72
C SER A 63 -1.61 -2.15 -5.23
N VAL A 64 -2.83 -1.91 -4.74
CA VAL A 64 -3.15 -1.90 -3.30
C VAL A 64 -3.35 -3.29 -2.74
N ASP A 65 -3.82 -4.24 -3.55
CA ASP A 65 -3.64 -5.66 -3.25
C ASP A 65 -2.14 -6.04 -3.12
N HIS A 66 -1.24 -5.27 -3.73
CA HIS A 66 0.21 -5.41 -3.60
C HIS A 66 0.90 -4.41 -2.63
N HIS A 67 0.24 -3.30 -2.25
CA HIS A 67 0.79 -2.19 -1.44
C HIS A 67 0.25 -2.17 -0.01
N ALA A 68 -0.67 -3.06 0.35
CA ALA A 68 -0.82 -3.45 1.74
C ALA A 68 0.48 -4.06 2.31
N ASP A 69 1.44 -4.44 1.45
CA ASP A 69 2.70 -5.10 1.82
C ASP A 69 3.92 -4.15 1.84
N THR A 70 3.76 -2.82 1.72
CA THR A 70 4.91 -1.90 1.79
C THR A 70 4.57 -0.57 2.45
N PHE A 71 5.05 -0.41 3.69
CA PHE A 71 5.09 0.84 4.47
C PHE A 71 3.83 1.30 5.21
N THR A 72 3.12 0.40 5.90
CA THR A 72 2.54 0.81 7.19
C THR A 72 3.65 0.87 8.23
N PRO A 73 3.82 1.97 9.00
CA PRO A 73 4.73 1.97 10.14
C PRO A 73 4.31 0.81 11.06
N ALA A 74 5.30 0.05 11.51
CA ALA A 74 5.19 -1.20 12.27
C ALA A 74 4.54 -1.07 13.66
N SER A 75 3.63 -0.11 13.87
CA SER A 75 2.90 0.02 15.14
C SER A 75 1.75 -0.98 15.26
N ASN A 76 1.26 -1.57 14.17
CA ASN A 76 0.14 -2.53 14.17
C ASN A 76 0.36 -3.79 13.29
N ALA A 77 1.54 -3.98 12.67
CA ALA A 77 1.78 -5.19 11.89
C ALA A 77 1.93 -6.38 12.85
N SER A 78 1.11 -7.42 12.67
CA SER A 78 1.26 -8.65 13.45
C SER A 78 2.64 -9.27 13.17
N LEU A 79 3.23 -9.93 14.17
CA LEU A 79 4.50 -10.65 14.00
C LEU A 79 4.45 -11.61 12.80
N GLU A 80 3.30 -12.24 12.57
CA GLU A 80 3.05 -13.13 11.43
C GLU A 80 3.20 -12.42 10.08
N ALA A 81 2.65 -11.21 9.95
CA ALA A 81 2.80 -10.42 8.73
C ALA A 81 4.28 -10.06 8.47
N LEU A 82 5.01 -9.64 9.51
CA LEU A 82 6.44 -9.32 9.41
C LEU A 82 7.28 -10.54 9.04
N LEU A 83 6.97 -11.72 9.58
CA LEU A 83 7.65 -12.97 9.23
C LEU A 83 7.36 -13.38 7.78
N MET A 84 6.14 -13.13 7.29
CA MET A 84 5.79 -13.38 5.89
C MET A 84 6.54 -12.45 4.94
N THR A 85 6.63 -11.16 5.27
CA THR A 85 7.44 -10.19 4.50
C THR A 85 8.92 -10.57 4.52
N LEU A 86 9.47 -10.93 5.70
CA LEU A 86 10.84 -11.42 5.83
C LEU A 86 11.09 -12.60 4.88
N ALA A 87 10.20 -13.58 4.84
CA ALA A 87 10.35 -14.73 3.96
C ALA A 87 10.35 -14.33 2.47
N LYS A 88 9.50 -13.36 2.06
CA LYS A 88 9.43 -12.88 0.67
C LYS A 88 10.68 -12.12 0.22
N GLU A 89 11.30 -11.36 1.12
CA GLU A 89 12.50 -10.55 0.83
C GLU A 89 13.79 -11.38 0.79
N MET A 90 13.78 -12.60 1.34
CA MET A 90 14.92 -13.51 1.26
C MET A 90 15.09 -14.11 -0.14
N THR A 91 16.35 -14.23 -0.59
CA THR A 91 16.70 -15.01 -1.78
C THR A 91 16.36 -16.49 -1.59
N SER A 92 16.21 -17.25 -2.68
CA SER A 92 15.92 -18.68 -2.60
C SER A 92 17.01 -19.47 -1.86
N SER A 93 18.27 -19.02 -1.90
CA SER A 93 19.36 -19.60 -1.11
C SER A 93 19.18 -19.34 0.38
N GLU A 94 18.85 -18.10 0.76
CA GLU A 94 18.62 -17.72 2.15
C GLU A 94 17.40 -18.44 2.72
N GLN A 95 16.30 -18.52 1.97
CA GLN A 95 15.10 -19.26 2.40
C GLN A 95 15.41 -20.73 2.67
N LYS A 96 16.22 -21.38 1.83
CA LYS A 96 16.65 -22.78 2.04
C LYS A 96 17.51 -22.92 3.29
N GLN A 97 18.44 -22.00 3.52
CA GLN A 97 19.27 -22.00 4.73
C GLN A 97 18.44 -21.77 5.99
N PHE A 98 17.51 -20.80 5.96
CA PHE A 98 16.63 -20.49 7.08
C PHE A 98 15.68 -21.64 7.39
N THR A 99 15.12 -22.28 6.37
CA THR A 99 14.32 -23.51 6.51
C THR A 99 15.15 -24.62 7.15
N SER A 100 16.37 -24.84 6.68
CA SER A 100 17.25 -25.86 7.26
C SER A 100 17.59 -25.58 8.72
N LEU A 101 17.77 -24.31 9.09
CA LEU A 101 18.01 -23.90 10.48
C LEU A 101 16.79 -24.21 11.35
N LEU A 102 15.60 -23.81 10.90
CA LEU A 102 14.34 -24.07 11.60
C LEU A 102 14.07 -25.57 11.79
N VAL A 103 14.36 -26.40 10.78
CA VAL A 103 14.18 -27.86 10.87
C VAL A 103 15.17 -28.48 11.85
N ARG A 104 16.44 -28.03 11.84
CA ARG A 104 17.49 -28.62 12.68
C ARG A 104 17.37 -28.24 14.14
N GLU A 105 17.04 -26.99 14.43
CA GLU A 105 17.13 -26.42 15.77
C GLU A 105 15.77 -26.04 16.36
N GLY A 106 14.72 -26.08 15.54
CA GLY A 106 13.38 -25.67 15.92
C GLY A 106 13.28 -24.18 16.24
N ILE A 107 12.08 -23.79 16.66
CA ILE A 107 11.79 -22.42 17.10
C ILE A 107 12.64 -22.08 18.33
N THR A 108 12.87 -23.03 19.24
CA THR A 108 13.68 -22.81 20.44
C THR A 108 15.11 -22.42 20.12
N GLY A 109 15.79 -23.15 19.22
CA GLY A 109 17.16 -22.82 18.85
C GLY A 109 17.27 -21.52 18.05
N LEU A 110 16.30 -21.22 17.19
CA LEU A 110 16.22 -19.93 16.52
C LEU A 110 16.11 -18.77 17.54
N LEU A 111 15.22 -18.88 18.53
CA LEU A 111 15.05 -17.85 19.56
C LEU A 111 16.30 -17.68 20.43
N GLN A 112 17.04 -18.76 20.69
CA GLN A 112 18.32 -18.69 21.39
C GLN A 112 19.39 -17.98 20.57
N ARG A 113 19.51 -18.29 19.27
CA ARG A 113 20.44 -17.59 18.36
C ARG A 113 20.16 -16.09 18.24
N LEU A 114 18.90 -15.70 18.32
CA LEU A 114 18.47 -14.31 18.31
C LEU A 114 18.61 -13.61 19.67
N GLY A 115 19.04 -14.32 20.72
CA GLY A 115 19.15 -13.78 22.08
C GLY A 115 17.80 -13.44 22.72
N ILE A 116 16.70 -14.02 22.22
CA ILE A 116 15.34 -13.79 22.72
C ILE A 116 15.01 -14.76 23.86
N ARG A 117 15.58 -15.97 23.82
CA ARG A 117 15.38 -17.01 24.83
C ARG A 117 16.73 -17.43 25.39
N ASP A 118 16.85 -17.47 26.72
CA ASP A 118 18.07 -17.92 27.37
C ASP A 118 18.33 -19.41 27.08
N SER A 119 19.61 -19.76 26.89
CA SER A 119 20.07 -21.14 26.94
C SER A 119 20.10 -21.58 28.40
N LYS A 120 19.11 -22.38 28.80
CA LYS A 120 19.18 -23.14 30.06
C LYS A 120 20.13 -24.33 29.92
#